data_AF-A0A166B521-F1
#
_entry.id   AF-A0A166B521-F1
#
_cell.length_a   1.000
_cell.length_b   1.000
_cell.length_c   1.000
_cell.angle_alpha   90.00
_cell.angle_beta   90.00
_cell.angle_gamma   90.00
#
_symmetry.space_group_name_H-M   'P 1'
#
loop_
_entity.id
_entity.type
_entity.pdbx_description
1 polymer ?
#
loop_
_entity_poly.entity_id
_entity_poly.type
_entity_poly.pdbx_seq_one_letter_code
_entity_poly.pdbx_strand_id
1 'polypeptide(L)'
;MSAVDSPSKGEVEALDPEYVSRTLSSPPFVTIPGVFNVRDIGSLPITSDSARVTRPHYAYRAAEISAIEESGKVKLRTLGITTVFDLRSDAEMSKYSTPVPTIDGVQVLHTPVFSQKDYSPTNMARRFQMYASGKTEAFMVLYSEILDAGGEAYGTILRHVRDKPDEGFLFHCTAGKDRTGVIAAILLSLVGVDNETIAHDYSLTRVGREPFREAILKRLAQEPIFESNQDAALNMLSSRHETMLAFMQVLEEKYGGAEGYVKKYCGLTDEDLQTIRNHFIVAKSKV
;
A
#
# COMPACT_ATOMS: atom_id res chain seq x y z
N MET A 1 -4.91 -28.54 20.44
CA MET A 1 -6.29 -28.19 20.02
C MET A 1 -6.35 -26.67 19.99
N SER A 2 -5.87 -26.01 18.94
CA SER A 2 -6.59 -25.68 17.70
C SER A 2 -7.78 -24.73 17.92
N ALA A 3 -7.49 -23.46 18.19
CA ALA A 3 -8.34 -22.36 17.74
C ALA A 3 -7.73 -21.85 16.44
N VAL A 4 -8.25 -22.34 15.32
CA VAL A 4 -8.06 -21.69 14.02
C VAL A 4 -9.10 -20.59 14.01
N ASP A 5 -8.70 -19.36 14.30
CA ASP A 5 -9.59 -18.22 14.12
C ASP A 5 -9.86 -18.06 12.62
N SER A 6 -10.99 -18.63 12.21
CA SER A 6 -11.75 -18.21 11.05
C SER A 6 -11.78 -16.67 11.04
N PRO A 7 -11.65 -16.00 9.89
CA PRO A 7 -12.11 -14.62 9.76
C PRO A 7 -13.48 -14.50 10.43
N SER A 8 -13.70 -13.48 11.25
CA SER A 8 -15.07 -13.19 11.67
C SER A 8 -15.89 -13.01 10.39
N LYS A 9 -17.05 -13.67 10.29
CA LYS A 9 -17.83 -13.76 9.05
C LYS A 9 -18.03 -12.39 8.35
N GLY A 10 -18.11 -11.30 9.13
CA GLY A 10 -18.27 -9.94 8.63
C GLY A 10 -17.05 -9.34 7.89
N GLU A 11 -15.83 -9.86 8.01
CA GLU A 11 -14.66 -9.28 7.34
C GLU A 11 -14.62 -9.55 5.83
N VAL A 12 -15.18 -10.70 5.45
CA VAL A 12 -15.13 -11.21 4.08
C VAL A 12 -16.45 -11.05 3.34
N GLU A 13 -17.55 -10.81 4.05
CA GLU A 13 -18.85 -10.48 3.45
C GLU A 13 -18.80 -9.16 2.69
N ALA A 14 -19.71 -8.98 1.72
CA ALA A 14 -19.85 -7.71 1.02
C ALA A 14 -20.27 -6.61 2.01
N LEU A 15 -19.71 -5.40 1.85
CA LEU A 15 -20.08 -4.27 2.69
C LEU A 15 -21.39 -3.65 2.21
N ASP A 16 -22.08 -3.01 3.14
CA ASP A 16 -23.24 -2.19 2.84
C ASP A 16 -22.89 -1.07 1.81
N PRO A 17 -23.60 -0.98 0.67
CA PRO A 17 -23.28 -0.01 -0.37
C PRO A 17 -23.37 1.46 0.07
N GLU A 18 -24.31 1.81 0.97
CA GLU A 18 -24.44 3.18 1.47
C GLU A 18 -23.25 3.56 2.37
N TYR A 19 -22.82 2.64 3.24
CA TYR A 19 -21.60 2.78 4.02
C TYR A 19 -20.38 2.99 3.10
N VAL A 20 -20.20 2.14 2.08
CA VAL A 20 -19.08 2.24 1.13
C VAL A 20 -19.10 3.59 0.42
N SER A 21 -20.23 3.98 -0.16
CA SER A 21 -20.37 5.25 -0.89
C SER A 21 -20.04 6.45 -0.02
N ARG A 22 -20.57 6.47 1.21
CA ARG A 22 -20.32 7.55 2.18
C ARG A 22 -18.84 7.62 2.54
N THR A 23 -18.22 6.51 2.89
CA THR A 23 -16.79 6.47 3.27
C THR A 23 -15.87 6.87 2.13
N LEU A 24 -16.11 6.38 0.91
CA LEU A 24 -15.28 6.72 -0.27
C LEU A 24 -15.46 8.18 -0.72
N SER A 25 -16.56 8.83 -0.34
CA SER A 25 -16.82 10.24 -0.66
C SER A 25 -16.14 11.25 0.28
N SER A 26 -15.43 10.76 1.30
CA SER A 26 -14.79 11.59 2.33
C SER A 26 -13.29 11.29 2.48
N PRO A 27 -12.49 12.27 2.96
CA PRO A 27 -11.09 12.00 3.33
C PRO A 27 -10.95 10.81 4.28
N PRO A 28 -9.87 10.03 4.18
CA PRO A 28 -8.70 10.25 3.32
C PRO A 28 -8.86 9.78 1.87
N PHE A 29 -10.04 9.26 1.47
CA PHE A 29 -10.25 8.79 0.10
C PHE A 29 -10.28 9.94 -0.90
N VAL A 30 -9.71 9.68 -2.07
CA VAL A 30 -9.69 10.61 -3.20
C VAL A 30 -10.19 9.89 -4.44
N THR A 31 -11.15 10.48 -5.15
CA THR A 31 -11.63 9.87 -6.39
C THR A 31 -10.69 10.23 -7.54
N ILE A 32 -10.11 9.19 -8.17
CA ILE A 32 -9.41 9.27 -9.45
C ILE A 32 -10.10 8.28 -10.39
N PRO A 33 -10.86 8.75 -11.39
CA PRO A 33 -11.56 7.87 -12.33
C PRO A 33 -10.65 6.78 -12.95
N GLY A 34 -11.11 5.54 -12.92
CA GLY A 34 -10.34 4.37 -13.36
C GLY A 34 -9.29 3.84 -12.37
N VAL A 35 -9.15 4.43 -11.17
CA VAL A 35 -8.22 3.98 -10.14
C VAL A 35 -8.93 3.80 -8.81
N PHE A 36 -8.62 2.71 -8.11
CA PHE A 36 -9.31 2.33 -6.87
C PHE A 36 -8.37 2.37 -5.68
N ASN A 37 -8.98 2.32 -4.50
CA ASN A 37 -8.25 2.31 -3.23
C ASN A 37 -7.29 3.51 -3.08
N VAL A 38 -7.63 4.65 -3.69
CA VAL A 38 -6.80 5.87 -3.68
C VAL A 38 -7.02 6.64 -2.39
N ARG A 39 -5.95 6.94 -1.66
CA ARG A 39 -5.96 7.75 -0.43
C ARG A 39 -4.77 8.69 -0.36
N ASP A 40 -5.00 9.86 0.21
CA ASP A 40 -3.94 10.76 0.71
C ASP A 40 -3.52 10.27 2.11
N ILE A 41 -2.22 10.08 2.35
CA ILE A 41 -1.68 9.73 3.69
C ILE A 41 -1.20 10.97 4.48
N GLY A 42 -1.66 12.15 4.06
CA GLY A 42 -1.50 13.42 4.74
C GLY A 42 -2.47 13.64 5.91
N SER A 43 -2.25 14.73 6.65
CA SER A 43 -3.07 15.18 7.78
C SER A 43 -3.14 14.22 8.97
N LEU A 44 -2.23 13.25 9.06
CA LEU A 44 -2.13 12.32 10.19
C LEU A 44 -1.29 12.93 11.32
N PRO A 45 -1.73 12.82 12.59
CA PRO A 45 -1.04 13.43 13.72
C PRO A 45 0.31 12.78 14.01
N ILE A 46 1.28 13.61 14.45
CA ILE A 46 2.59 13.13 14.90
C ILE A 46 2.57 12.97 16.42
N THR A 47 2.88 11.77 16.92
CA THR A 47 2.77 11.44 18.35
C THR A 47 3.67 12.29 19.23
N SER A 48 4.88 12.60 18.76
CA SER A 48 5.86 13.40 19.51
C SER A 48 5.61 14.92 19.42
N ASP A 49 4.75 15.37 18.50
CA ASP A 49 4.46 16.79 18.27
C ASP A 49 3.04 16.98 17.75
N SER A 50 2.11 17.25 18.67
CA SER A 50 0.69 17.46 18.35
C SER A 50 0.41 18.71 17.51
N ALA A 51 1.39 19.60 17.35
CA ALA A 51 1.29 20.76 16.47
C ALA A 51 1.69 20.44 15.02
N ARG A 52 2.11 19.20 14.73
CA ARG A 52 2.48 18.75 13.38
C ARG A 52 1.64 17.59 12.89
N VAL A 53 1.51 17.52 11.57
CA VAL A 53 0.84 16.44 10.85
C VAL A 53 1.63 16.05 9.61
N THR A 54 1.37 14.88 9.06
CA THR A 54 1.84 14.52 7.70
C THR A 54 1.33 15.53 6.68
N ARG A 55 2.15 15.86 5.69
CA ARG A 55 1.84 16.88 4.68
C ARG A 55 0.66 16.41 3.82
N PRO A 56 -0.47 17.14 3.77
CA PRO A 56 -1.56 16.84 2.85
C PRO A 56 -1.13 17.07 1.41
N HIS A 57 -1.78 16.35 0.50
CA HIS A 57 -1.60 16.45 -0.94
C HIS A 57 -0.18 16.16 -1.43
N TYR A 58 0.57 15.34 -0.67
CA TYR A 58 1.96 15.04 -0.98
C TYR A 58 2.19 13.57 -1.31
N ALA A 59 1.67 12.66 -0.51
CA ALA A 59 1.87 11.22 -0.69
C ALA A 59 0.52 10.52 -0.82
N TYR A 60 0.34 9.84 -1.94
CA TYR A 60 -0.87 9.09 -2.25
C TYR A 60 -0.56 7.60 -2.38
N ARG A 61 -1.46 6.77 -1.88
CA ARG A 61 -1.44 5.32 -2.10
C ARG A 61 -2.63 4.90 -2.94
N ALA A 62 -2.47 3.89 -3.79
CA ALA A 62 -3.56 3.39 -4.65
C ALA A 62 -3.40 1.91 -5.00
N ALA A 63 -4.46 1.34 -5.60
CA ALA A 63 -4.34 0.16 -6.47
C ALA A 63 -3.68 0.54 -7.81
N GLU A 64 -3.48 -0.46 -8.67
CA GLU A 64 -2.87 -0.24 -9.98
C GLU A 64 -3.68 0.70 -10.88
N ILE A 65 -2.97 1.39 -11.78
CA ILE A 65 -3.50 2.51 -12.58
C ILE A 65 -3.68 2.17 -14.06
N SER A 66 -3.56 0.91 -14.49
CA SER A 66 -3.62 0.52 -15.91
C SER A 66 -4.95 0.83 -16.58
N ALA A 67 -6.04 0.89 -15.79
CA ALA A 67 -7.38 1.25 -16.23
C ALA A 67 -7.72 2.74 -16.03
N ILE A 68 -6.74 3.59 -15.73
CA ILE A 68 -6.98 5.02 -15.49
C ILE A 68 -7.65 5.68 -16.70
N GLU A 69 -8.75 6.39 -16.44
CA GLU A 69 -9.49 7.12 -17.45
C GLU A 69 -8.81 8.46 -17.77
N GLU A 70 -9.14 9.08 -18.91
CA GLU A 70 -8.61 10.40 -19.27
C GLU A 70 -8.93 11.47 -18.22
N SER A 71 -10.14 11.44 -17.64
CA SER A 71 -10.53 12.29 -16.51
C SER A 71 -9.69 12.00 -15.25
N GLY A 72 -9.29 10.74 -15.03
CA GLY A 72 -8.37 10.31 -13.98
C GLY A 72 -6.96 10.85 -14.17
N LYS A 73 -6.44 10.83 -15.40
CA LYS A 73 -5.14 11.44 -15.75
C LYS A 73 -5.11 12.93 -15.47
N VAL A 74 -6.18 13.65 -15.83
CA VAL A 74 -6.35 15.06 -15.45
C VAL A 74 -6.38 15.21 -13.93
N LYS A 75 -7.15 14.34 -13.24
CA LYS A 75 -7.31 14.40 -11.79
C LYS A 75 -5.97 14.23 -11.06
N LEU A 76 -5.12 13.27 -11.46
CA LEU A 76 -3.77 13.10 -10.90
C LEU A 76 -2.98 14.42 -10.92
N ARG A 77 -2.95 15.10 -12.06
CA ARG A 77 -2.27 16.40 -12.17
C ARG A 77 -2.87 17.47 -11.27
N THR A 78 -4.20 17.55 -11.18
CA THR A 78 -4.86 18.54 -10.31
C THR A 78 -4.60 18.29 -8.82
N LEU A 79 -4.24 17.06 -8.45
CA LEU A 79 -3.81 16.70 -7.09
C LEU A 79 -2.33 17.02 -6.85
N GLY A 80 -1.63 17.59 -7.82
CA GLY A 80 -0.19 17.89 -7.72
C GLY A 80 0.70 16.67 -7.86
N ILE A 81 0.17 15.53 -8.33
CA ILE A 81 0.96 14.30 -8.51
C ILE A 81 1.78 14.42 -9.80
N THR A 82 3.11 14.43 -9.66
CA THR A 82 4.06 14.48 -10.78
C THR A 82 4.77 13.14 -11.00
N THR A 83 4.81 12.28 -9.98
CA THR A 83 5.49 10.97 -10.04
C THR A 83 4.59 9.85 -9.55
N VAL A 84 4.56 8.73 -10.28
CA VAL A 84 3.92 7.48 -9.86
C VAL A 84 4.96 6.37 -9.74
N PHE A 85 4.99 5.67 -8.61
CA PHE A 85 5.85 4.51 -8.39
C PHE A 85 5.05 3.21 -8.51
N ASP A 86 5.37 2.43 -9.54
CA ASP A 86 4.75 1.12 -9.78
C ASP A 86 5.60 0.00 -9.16
N LEU A 87 5.09 -0.60 -8.08
CA LEU A 87 5.77 -1.66 -7.31
C LEU A 87 5.54 -3.07 -7.90
N ARG A 88 4.87 -3.17 -9.05
CA ARG A 88 4.54 -4.44 -9.72
C ARG A 88 5.73 -4.97 -10.51
N SER A 89 5.91 -6.30 -10.53
CA SER A 89 6.90 -6.93 -11.40
C SER A 89 6.40 -7.01 -12.85
N ASP A 90 7.28 -7.14 -13.85
CA ASP A 90 6.78 -7.28 -15.25
C ASP A 90 6.01 -8.59 -15.44
N ALA A 91 6.37 -9.65 -14.71
CA ALA A 91 5.61 -10.90 -14.71
C ALA A 91 4.16 -10.69 -14.26
N GLU A 92 3.97 -9.89 -13.21
CA GLU A 92 2.64 -9.51 -12.72
C GLU A 92 1.88 -8.68 -13.76
N MET A 93 2.50 -7.63 -14.29
CA MET A 93 1.85 -6.77 -15.30
C MET A 93 1.45 -7.56 -16.55
N SER A 94 2.33 -8.44 -17.02
CA SER A 94 2.12 -9.30 -18.19
C SER A 94 1.02 -10.32 -17.95
N LYS A 95 1.07 -11.05 -16.83
CA LYS A 95 0.08 -12.10 -16.48
C LYS A 95 -1.34 -11.56 -16.50
N TYR A 96 -1.54 -10.35 -16.00
CA TYR A 96 -2.86 -9.76 -15.86
C TYR A 96 -3.20 -8.73 -16.95
N SER A 97 -2.33 -8.55 -17.94
CA SER A 97 -2.52 -7.57 -19.02
C SER A 97 -2.83 -6.16 -18.50
N THR A 98 -2.05 -5.71 -17.51
CA THR A 98 -2.22 -4.41 -16.84
C THR A 98 -1.02 -3.49 -17.10
N PRO A 99 -0.87 -2.96 -18.33
CA PRO A 99 0.30 -2.18 -18.74
C PRO A 99 0.40 -0.85 -17.98
N VAL A 100 1.60 -0.27 -18.00
CA VAL A 100 1.84 1.08 -17.45
C VAL A 100 1.23 2.12 -18.40
N PRO A 101 0.30 2.98 -17.94
CA PRO A 101 -0.30 4.00 -18.80
C PRO A 101 0.68 5.16 -19.05
N THR A 102 0.54 5.81 -20.20
CA THR A 102 1.16 7.13 -20.44
C THR A 102 0.26 8.24 -19.95
N ILE A 103 0.83 9.18 -19.19
CA ILE A 103 0.12 10.29 -18.55
C ILE A 103 0.95 11.55 -18.73
N ASP A 104 0.49 12.49 -19.56
CA ASP A 104 1.22 13.73 -19.80
C ASP A 104 1.48 14.50 -18.51
N GLY A 105 2.73 14.95 -18.31
CA GLY A 105 3.14 15.68 -17.12
C GLY A 105 3.30 14.83 -15.86
N VAL A 106 3.16 13.50 -15.94
CA VAL A 106 3.36 12.58 -14.84
C VAL A 106 4.37 11.50 -15.23
N GLN A 107 5.46 11.38 -14.48
CA GLN A 107 6.44 10.33 -14.68
C GLN A 107 5.98 9.06 -13.96
N VAL A 108 5.71 7.98 -14.70
CA VAL A 108 5.47 6.66 -14.11
C VAL A 108 6.77 5.88 -14.07
N LEU A 109 7.32 5.72 -12.86
CA LEU A 109 8.55 4.99 -12.58
C LEU A 109 8.23 3.55 -12.21
N HIS A 110 8.76 2.63 -12.99
CA HIS A 110 8.70 1.20 -12.68
C HIS A 110 9.77 0.86 -11.63
N THR A 111 9.32 0.56 -10.41
CA THR A 111 10.18 0.31 -9.24
C THR A 111 9.73 -0.99 -8.55
N PRO A 112 9.93 -2.16 -9.19
CA PRO A 112 9.39 -3.42 -8.69
C PRO A 112 10.01 -3.81 -7.35
N VAL A 113 9.17 -4.21 -6.39
CA VAL A 113 9.65 -4.77 -5.11
C VAL A 113 10.24 -6.17 -5.29
N PHE A 114 9.65 -6.96 -6.19
CA PHE A 114 10.08 -8.33 -6.45
C PHE A 114 10.67 -8.45 -7.83
N SER A 115 11.81 -9.12 -7.94
CA SER A 115 12.43 -9.42 -9.22
C SER A 115 11.60 -10.45 -10.02
N GLN A 116 11.97 -10.64 -11.28
CA GLN A 116 11.41 -11.69 -12.13
C GLN A 116 11.56 -13.10 -11.51
N LYS A 117 12.67 -13.36 -10.82
CA LYS A 117 12.94 -14.67 -10.18
C LYS A 117 12.02 -14.91 -8.97
N ASP A 118 11.68 -13.85 -8.26
CA ASP A 118 10.78 -13.90 -7.09
C ASP A 118 9.32 -14.13 -7.52
N TYR A 119 8.99 -13.83 -8.78
CA TYR A 119 7.68 -14.04 -9.39
C TYR A 119 7.55 -15.36 -10.18
N SER A 120 8.45 -16.33 -9.95
CA SER A 120 8.31 -17.66 -10.54
C SER A 120 6.97 -18.32 -10.16
N PRO A 121 6.40 -19.20 -11.01
CA PRO A 121 5.12 -19.86 -10.72
C PRO A 121 5.09 -20.59 -9.37
N THR A 122 6.21 -21.20 -8.97
CA THR A 122 6.35 -21.89 -7.69
C THR A 122 6.31 -20.94 -6.50
N ASN A 123 7.02 -19.82 -6.57
CA ASN A 123 6.98 -18.79 -5.53
C ASN A 123 5.59 -18.15 -5.43
N MET A 124 4.93 -17.90 -6.55
CA MET A 124 3.56 -17.39 -6.59
C MET A 124 2.56 -18.35 -5.97
N ALA A 125 2.63 -19.63 -6.32
CA ALA A 125 1.77 -20.65 -5.71
C ALA A 125 1.96 -20.71 -4.19
N ARG A 126 3.22 -20.67 -3.70
CA ARG A 126 3.52 -20.63 -2.27
C ARG A 126 2.92 -19.39 -1.60
N ARG A 127 3.10 -18.20 -2.19
CA ARG A 127 2.54 -16.97 -1.63
C ARG A 127 1.02 -16.99 -1.60
N PHE A 128 0.36 -17.50 -2.65
CA PHE A 128 -1.09 -17.64 -2.66
C PHE A 128 -1.58 -18.61 -1.59
N GLN A 129 -0.90 -19.73 -1.35
CA GLN A 129 -1.23 -20.64 -0.24
C GLN A 129 -1.15 -19.93 1.12
N MET A 130 -0.13 -19.10 1.31
CA MET A 130 0.04 -18.34 2.55
C MET A 130 -1.04 -17.28 2.73
N TYR A 131 -1.33 -16.48 1.70
CA TYR A 131 -2.42 -15.50 1.76
C TYR A 131 -3.80 -16.17 1.94
N ALA A 132 -4.05 -17.28 1.22
CA ALA A 132 -5.27 -18.07 1.31
C ALA A 132 -5.56 -18.57 2.72
N SER A 133 -4.51 -18.78 3.53
CA SER A 133 -4.66 -19.25 4.91
C SER A 133 -5.37 -18.23 5.81
N GLY A 134 -5.32 -16.94 5.49
CA GLY A 134 -5.88 -15.87 6.32
C GLY A 134 -5.21 -15.70 7.69
N LYS A 135 -4.09 -16.38 7.94
CA LYS A 135 -3.38 -16.39 9.22
C LYS A 135 -2.40 -15.23 9.33
N THR A 136 -2.41 -14.51 10.44
CA THR A 136 -1.52 -13.37 10.68
C THR A 136 -0.04 -13.76 10.54
N GLU A 137 0.35 -14.94 11.02
CA GLU A 137 1.73 -15.43 10.92
C GLU A 137 2.18 -15.62 9.47
N ALA A 138 1.26 -16.03 8.59
CA ALA A 138 1.54 -16.15 7.16
C ALA A 138 1.79 -14.77 6.54
N PHE A 139 1.01 -13.75 6.93
CA PHE A 139 1.25 -12.37 6.52
C PHE A 139 2.60 -11.84 7.04
N MET A 140 3.02 -12.20 8.25
CA MET A 140 4.32 -11.74 8.79
C MET A 140 5.50 -12.25 7.97
N VAL A 141 5.44 -13.49 7.51
CA VAL A 141 6.44 -14.05 6.59
C VAL A 141 6.39 -13.32 5.25
N LEU A 142 5.20 -13.12 4.67
CA LEU A 142 5.03 -12.44 3.38
C LEU A 142 5.53 -10.99 3.43
N TYR A 143 5.26 -10.27 4.51
CA TYR A 143 5.69 -8.88 4.67
C TYR A 143 7.19 -8.78 4.98
N SER A 144 7.76 -9.78 5.66
CA SER A 144 9.22 -9.91 5.77
C SER A 144 9.87 -10.11 4.39
N GLU A 145 9.29 -10.96 3.52
CA GLU A 145 9.80 -11.11 2.14
C GLU A 145 9.70 -9.82 1.33
N ILE A 146 8.63 -9.04 1.53
CA ILE A 146 8.48 -7.71 0.91
C ILE A 146 9.60 -6.78 1.40
N LEU A 147 9.89 -6.74 2.71
CA LEU A 147 10.96 -5.92 3.27
C LEU A 147 12.34 -6.35 2.73
N ASP A 148 12.61 -7.65 2.74
CA ASP A 148 13.89 -8.22 2.31
C ASP A 148 14.18 -7.91 0.82
N ALA A 149 13.16 -7.85 -0.03
CA ALA A 149 13.29 -7.53 -1.45
C ALA A 149 13.13 -6.03 -1.78
N GLY A 150 12.40 -5.27 -0.96
CA GLY A 150 11.92 -3.93 -1.31
C GLY A 150 12.90 -2.77 -1.15
N GLY A 151 14.12 -3.00 -0.65
CA GLY A 151 15.06 -1.93 -0.28
C GLY A 151 15.35 -0.93 -1.41
N GLU A 152 15.56 -1.40 -2.63
CA GLU A 152 15.80 -0.53 -3.79
C GLU A 152 14.56 0.29 -4.18
N ALA A 153 13.40 -0.38 -4.27
CA ALA A 153 12.13 0.26 -4.63
C ALA A 153 11.72 1.33 -3.60
N TYR A 154 11.77 0.97 -2.32
CA TYR A 154 11.42 1.88 -1.22
C TYR A 154 12.45 3.00 -1.06
N GLY A 155 13.74 2.71 -1.24
CA GLY A 155 14.76 3.74 -1.30
C GLY A 155 14.51 4.77 -2.40
N THR A 156 13.97 4.35 -3.54
CA THR A 156 13.66 5.28 -4.64
C THR A 156 12.52 6.23 -4.28
N ILE A 157 11.48 5.73 -3.63
CA ILE A 157 10.38 6.55 -3.09
C ILE A 157 10.90 7.51 -2.02
N LEU A 158 11.71 7.03 -1.07
CA LEU A 158 12.26 7.85 0.01
C LEU A 158 13.21 8.93 -0.51
N ARG A 159 14.00 8.66 -1.56
CA ARG A 159 14.81 9.68 -2.25
C ARG A 159 13.94 10.73 -2.94
N HIS A 160 12.80 10.36 -3.54
CA HIS A 160 11.84 11.35 -4.03
C HIS A 160 11.36 12.26 -2.90
N VAL A 161 11.01 11.69 -1.73
CA VAL A 161 10.60 12.49 -0.58
C VAL A 161 11.69 13.46 -0.11
N ARG A 162 12.95 13.01 -0.13
CA ARG A 162 14.12 13.84 0.22
C ARG A 162 14.32 14.97 -0.80
N ASP A 163 14.29 14.65 -2.09
CA ASP A 163 14.78 15.53 -3.14
C ASP A 163 13.68 16.44 -3.72
N LYS A 164 12.40 16.06 -3.57
CA LYS A 164 11.26 16.67 -4.27
C LYS A 164 10.10 17.05 -3.30
N PRO A 165 10.35 17.89 -2.27
CA PRO A 165 9.36 18.20 -1.23
C PRO A 165 8.02 18.75 -1.73
N ASP A 166 8.03 19.46 -2.86
CA ASP A 166 6.86 20.16 -3.39
C ASP A 166 6.21 19.43 -4.57
N GLU A 167 6.65 18.21 -4.87
CA GLU A 167 6.14 17.38 -5.95
C GLU A 167 5.39 16.17 -5.38
N GLY A 168 4.07 16.21 -5.43
CA GLY A 168 3.22 15.13 -4.97
C GLY A 168 3.49 13.83 -5.74
N PHE A 169 3.35 12.70 -5.07
CA PHE A 169 3.59 11.39 -5.67
C PHE A 169 2.55 10.37 -5.26
N LEU A 170 2.38 9.36 -6.11
CA LEU A 170 1.52 8.21 -5.85
C LEU A 170 2.36 6.93 -5.92
N PHE A 171 2.12 5.97 -5.03
CA PHE A 171 2.75 4.66 -5.10
C PHE A 171 1.69 3.56 -5.03
N HIS A 172 1.86 2.53 -5.84
CA HIS A 172 0.88 1.45 -5.93
C HIS A 172 1.53 0.09 -6.19
N CYS A 173 0.76 -0.96 -5.91
CA CYS A 173 1.01 -2.31 -6.40
C CYS A 173 -0.26 -2.77 -7.14
N THR A 174 -0.54 -4.07 -7.23
CA THR A 174 -1.80 -4.54 -7.84
C THR A 174 -3.03 -4.05 -7.09
N ALA A 175 -3.13 -4.35 -5.79
CA ALA A 175 -4.32 -4.07 -4.99
C ALA A 175 -4.21 -2.79 -4.13
N GLY A 176 -3.00 -2.20 -4.06
CA GLY A 176 -2.72 -1.10 -3.13
C GLY A 176 -2.74 -1.52 -1.65
N LYS A 177 -2.57 -2.81 -1.38
CA LYS A 177 -2.68 -3.42 -0.05
C LYS A 177 -1.32 -3.74 0.56
N ASP A 178 -0.64 -4.79 0.06
CA ASP A 178 0.49 -5.41 0.78
C ASP A 178 1.79 -4.60 0.59
N ARG A 179 2.40 -4.64 -0.60
CA ARG A 179 3.61 -3.84 -0.93
C ARG A 179 3.41 -2.35 -0.66
N THR A 180 2.29 -1.81 -1.13
CA THR A 180 1.88 -0.42 -0.88
C THR A 180 1.67 -0.12 0.61
N GLY A 181 1.06 -1.04 1.36
CA GLY A 181 0.83 -0.85 2.80
C GLY A 181 2.13 -0.89 3.60
N VAL A 182 3.08 -1.75 3.23
CA VAL A 182 4.40 -1.82 3.86
C VAL A 182 5.15 -0.49 3.70
N ILE A 183 5.23 0.08 2.49
CA ILE A 183 5.91 1.37 2.31
C ILE A 183 5.14 2.54 2.95
N ALA A 184 3.81 2.52 2.93
CA ALA A 184 3.01 3.52 3.65
C ALA A 184 3.32 3.47 5.16
N ALA A 185 3.35 2.28 5.76
CA ALA A 185 3.70 2.11 7.16
C ALA A 185 5.12 2.62 7.46
N ILE A 186 6.11 2.29 6.62
CA ILE A 186 7.49 2.82 6.78
C ILE A 186 7.51 4.35 6.75
N LEU A 187 6.89 4.98 5.75
CA LEU A 187 6.85 6.45 5.62
C LEU A 187 6.21 7.11 6.86
N LEU A 188 5.07 6.58 7.31
CA LEU A 188 4.33 7.12 8.45
C LEU A 188 5.06 6.90 9.78
N SER A 189 5.71 5.76 9.97
CA SER A 189 6.52 5.49 11.15
C SER A 189 7.77 6.35 11.24
N LEU A 190 8.45 6.62 10.11
CA LEU A 190 9.64 7.49 10.09
C LEU A 190 9.36 8.90 10.64
N VAL A 191 8.13 9.38 10.46
CA VAL A 191 7.71 10.73 10.87
C VAL A 191 6.97 10.73 12.20
N GLY A 192 6.78 9.57 12.82
CA GLY A 192 6.22 9.44 14.17
C GLY A 192 4.69 9.42 14.22
N VAL A 193 4.01 8.92 13.19
CA VAL A 193 2.58 8.55 13.30
C VAL A 193 2.46 7.27 14.12
N ASP A 194 1.48 7.19 15.02
CA ASP A 194 1.31 6.04 15.90
C ASP A 194 0.82 4.78 15.14
N ASN A 195 1.11 3.61 15.70
CA ASN A 195 0.81 2.32 15.08
C ASN A 195 -0.69 2.09 14.86
N GLU A 196 -1.57 2.62 15.74
CA GLU A 196 -3.02 2.46 15.59
C GLU A 196 -3.53 3.27 14.39
N THR A 197 -3.05 4.50 14.22
CA THR A 197 -3.35 5.33 13.06
C THR A 197 -2.86 4.68 11.76
N ILE A 198 -1.65 4.10 11.76
CA ILE A 198 -1.09 3.39 10.59
C ILE A 198 -1.93 2.15 10.25
N ALA A 199 -2.27 1.34 11.26
CA ALA A 199 -3.08 0.15 11.08
C ALA A 199 -4.51 0.48 10.61
N HIS A 200 -5.06 1.61 11.08
CA HIS A 200 -6.34 2.12 10.60
C HIS A 200 -6.28 2.52 9.12
N ASP A 201 -5.28 3.30 8.67
CA ASP A 201 -5.10 3.59 7.23
C ASP A 201 -4.97 2.31 6.40
N TYR A 202 -4.21 1.33 6.88
CA TYR A 202 -4.09 0.06 6.20
C TYR A 202 -5.46 -0.64 6.05
N SER A 203 -6.26 -0.67 7.12
CA SER A 203 -7.55 -1.37 7.12
C SER A 203 -8.61 -0.73 6.23
N LEU A 204 -8.52 0.58 5.97
CA LEU A 204 -9.36 1.28 4.98
C LEU A 204 -9.25 0.66 3.58
N THR A 205 -8.21 -0.12 3.28
CA THR A 205 -8.09 -0.90 2.05
C THR A 205 -9.27 -1.85 1.82
N ARG A 206 -9.91 -2.33 2.89
CA ARG A 206 -11.12 -3.14 2.81
C ARG A 206 -12.25 -2.38 2.11
N VAL A 207 -12.49 -1.12 2.49
CA VAL A 207 -13.53 -0.27 1.89
C VAL A 207 -13.10 0.21 0.51
N GLY A 208 -11.83 0.62 0.36
CA GLY A 208 -11.26 1.14 -0.89
C GLY A 208 -11.31 0.20 -2.09
N ARG A 209 -11.40 -1.11 -1.84
CA ARG A 209 -11.47 -2.15 -2.87
C ARG A 209 -12.88 -2.68 -3.12
N GLU A 210 -13.85 -2.33 -2.27
CA GLU A 210 -15.19 -2.90 -2.34
C GLU A 210 -15.90 -2.68 -3.68
N PRO A 211 -15.82 -1.49 -4.32
CA PRO A 211 -16.43 -1.31 -5.65
C PRO A 211 -15.89 -2.26 -6.73
N PHE A 212 -14.72 -2.87 -6.50
CA PHE A 212 -14.04 -3.78 -7.44
C PHE A 212 -13.99 -5.21 -6.94
N ARG A 213 -14.73 -5.52 -5.87
CA ARG A 213 -14.77 -6.84 -5.23
C ARG A 213 -15.03 -7.95 -6.25
N GLU A 214 -16.05 -7.83 -7.08
CA GLU A 214 -16.41 -8.86 -8.07
C GLU A 214 -15.31 -9.06 -9.12
N ALA A 215 -14.72 -7.97 -9.62
CA ALA A 215 -13.62 -8.03 -10.59
C ALA A 215 -12.38 -8.70 -9.98
N ILE A 216 -12.07 -8.40 -8.71
CA ILE A 216 -10.98 -9.04 -7.97
C ILE A 216 -11.25 -10.54 -7.81
N LEU A 217 -12.47 -10.92 -7.38
CA LEU A 217 -12.84 -12.33 -7.22
C LEU A 217 -12.77 -13.09 -8.55
N LYS A 218 -13.25 -12.50 -9.64
CA LYS A 218 -13.15 -13.07 -10.99
C LYS A 218 -11.70 -13.27 -11.42
N ARG A 219 -10.82 -12.33 -11.10
CA ARG A 219 -9.37 -12.45 -11.38
C ARG A 219 -8.72 -13.55 -10.54
N LEU A 220 -9.05 -13.62 -9.25
CA LEU A 220 -8.54 -14.66 -8.36
C LEU A 220 -9.01 -16.05 -8.80
N ALA A 221 -10.25 -16.20 -9.26
CA ALA A 221 -10.78 -17.47 -9.76
C ALA A 221 -10.02 -18.04 -10.98
N GLN A 222 -9.15 -17.25 -11.64
CA GLN A 222 -8.26 -17.73 -12.70
C GLN A 222 -7.03 -18.48 -12.15
N GLU A 223 -6.78 -18.41 -10.83
CA GLU A 223 -5.71 -19.17 -10.19
C GLU A 223 -6.26 -20.52 -9.68
N PRO A 224 -5.56 -21.64 -9.94
CA PRO A 224 -6.03 -22.97 -9.57
C PRO A 224 -6.38 -23.15 -8.08
N ILE A 225 -5.70 -22.42 -7.19
CA ILE A 225 -5.93 -22.49 -5.74
C ILE A 225 -7.26 -21.85 -5.31
N PHE A 226 -7.76 -20.87 -6.05
CA PHE A 226 -8.96 -20.11 -5.70
C PHE A 226 -10.20 -20.59 -6.44
N GLU A 227 -10.04 -21.27 -7.59
CA GLU A 227 -11.14 -21.87 -8.35
C GLU A 227 -12.00 -22.81 -7.50
N SER A 228 -11.36 -23.62 -6.64
CA SER A 228 -12.03 -24.64 -5.82
C SER A 228 -12.24 -24.22 -4.36
N ASN A 229 -11.84 -23.01 -3.97
CA ASN A 229 -11.87 -22.55 -2.59
C ASN A 229 -12.24 -21.06 -2.50
N GLN A 230 -13.54 -20.78 -2.43
CA GLN A 230 -14.05 -19.42 -2.33
C GLN A 230 -13.60 -18.71 -1.05
N ASP A 231 -13.50 -19.42 0.09
CA ASP A 231 -13.02 -18.85 1.35
C ASP A 231 -11.56 -18.35 1.23
N ALA A 232 -10.72 -19.09 0.51
CA ALA A 232 -9.35 -18.67 0.21
C ALA A 232 -9.30 -17.39 -0.65
N ALA A 233 -10.19 -17.28 -1.65
CA ALA A 233 -10.30 -16.07 -2.48
C ALA A 233 -10.80 -14.87 -1.67
N LEU A 234 -11.70 -15.10 -0.73
CA LEU A 234 -12.20 -14.09 0.20
C LEU A 234 -11.12 -13.60 1.17
N ASN A 235 -10.25 -14.49 1.65
CA ASN A 235 -9.12 -14.12 2.50
C ASN A 235 -8.15 -13.14 1.80
N MET A 236 -8.04 -13.18 0.46
CA MET A 236 -7.26 -12.21 -0.33
C MET A 236 -7.84 -10.78 -0.30
N LEU A 237 -9.11 -10.63 0.07
CA LEU A 237 -9.77 -9.33 0.22
C LEU A 237 -9.57 -8.74 1.62
N SER A 238 -9.19 -9.55 2.60
CA SER A 238 -8.96 -9.09 3.98
C SER A 238 -7.89 -8.01 4.04
N SER A 239 -8.05 -7.05 4.95
CA SER A 239 -7.13 -5.93 5.20
C SER A 239 -7.11 -5.63 6.70
N ARG A 240 -6.78 -6.63 7.53
CA ARG A 240 -7.00 -6.54 8.98
C ARG A 240 -6.09 -5.53 9.66
N HIS A 241 -6.66 -4.75 10.56
CA HIS A 241 -5.94 -3.82 11.43
C HIS A 241 -4.82 -4.53 12.20
N GLU A 242 -5.14 -5.69 12.77
CA GLU A 242 -4.25 -6.52 13.57
C GLU A 242 -3.07 -7.08 12.77
N THR A 243 -3.26 -7.34 11.46
CA THR A 243 -2.16 -7.73 10.58
C THR A 243 -1.14 -6.60 10.43
N MET A 244 -1.58 -5.34 10.35
CA MET A 244 -0.64 -4.23 10.28
C MET A 244 0.04 -3.98 11.63
N LEU A 245 -0.67 -4.11 12.76
CA LEU A 245 -0.04 -4.04 14.08
C LEU A 245 1.02 -5.11 14.29
N ALA A 246 0.75 -6.36 13.92
CA ALA A 246 1.73 -7.45 13.97
C ALA A 246 2.93 -7.16 13.06
N PHE A 247 2.71 -6.58 11.88
CA PHE A 247 3.79 -6.17 10.99
C PHE A 247 4.69 -5.12 11.63
N MET A 248 4.12 -4.12 12.30
CA MET A 248 4.89 -3.08 12.99
C MET A 248 5.79 -3.68 14.07
N GLN A 249 5.35 -4.73 14.78
CA GLN A 249 6.20 -5.47 15.72
C GLN A 249 7.36 -6.18 15.02
N VAL A 250 7.10 -6.87 13.90
CA VAL A 250 8.14 -7.52 13.10
C VAL A 250 9.15 -6.50 12.55
N LEU A 251 8.68 -5.35 12.09
CA LEU A 251 9.54 -4.26 11.62
C LEU A 251 10.47 -3.77 12.72
N GLU A 252 9.95 -3.56 13.93
CA GLU A 252 10.74 -3.17 15.10
C GLU A 252 11.79 -4.24 15.44
N GLU A 253 11.35 -5.47 15.68
CA GLU A 253 12.19 -6.56 16.23
C GLU A 253 13.26 -7.05 15.24
N LYS A 254 12.92 -7.23 13.96
CA LYS A 254 13.80 -7.85 12.97
C LYS A 254 14.61 -6.83 12.17
N TYR A 255 14.08 -5.63 11.98
CA TYR A 255 14.67 -4.63 11.08
C TYR A 255 15.16 -3.38 11.81
N GLY A 256 14.96 -3.28 13.13
CA GLY A 256 15.34 -2.09 13.91
C GLY A 256 14.41 -0.91 13.66
N GLY A 257 13.13 -1.20 13.45
CA GLY A 257 12.11 -0.22 13.12
C GLY A 257 12.25 0.33 11.70
N ALA A 258 11.45 1.35 11.40
CA ALA A 258 11.47 2.01 10.09
C ALA A 258 12.86 2.64 9.79
N GLU A 259 13.50 3.24 10.80
CA GLU A 259 14.81 3.84 10.65
C GLU A 259 15.90 2.81 10.37
N GLY A 260 15.93 1.71 11.13
CA GLY A 260 16.88 0.62 10.92
C GLY A 260 16.72 0.00 9.53
N TYR A 261 15.48 -0.22 9.10
CA TYR A 261 15.19 -0.72 7.76
C TYR A 261 15.72 0.24 6.68
N VAL A 262 15.38 1.52 6.78
CA VAL A 262 15.74 2.50 5.75
C VAL A 262 17.25 2.70 5.65
N LYS A 263 17.96 2.74 6.79
CA LYS A 263 19.42 2.86 6.78
C LYS A 263 20.09 1.64 6.17
N LYS A 264 19.67 0.44 6.58
CA LYS A 264 20.35 -0.80 6.21
C LYS A 264 19.97 -1.30 4.82
N TYR A 265 18.72 -1.16 4.40
CA TYR A 265 18.20 -1.77 3.18
C TYR A 265 17.91 -0.76 2.08
N CYS A 266 17.63 0.51 2.41
CA CYS A 266 17.37 1.56 1.41
C CYS A 266 18.60 2.43 1.11
N GLY A 267 19.68 2.28 1.89
CA GLY A 267 20.95 2.98 1.72
C GLY A 267 20.88 4.47 2.04
N LEU A 268 20.04 4.87 3.00
CA LEU A 268 19.87 6.27 3.40
C LEU A 268 20.56 6.56 4.74
N THR A 269 21.08 7.77 4.87
CA THR A 269 21.83 8.24 6.04
C THR A 269 20.91 8.90 7.06
N ASP A 270 21.45 9.22 8.24
CA ASP A 270 20.72 10.00 9.25
C ASP A 270 20.34 11.41 8.75
N GLU A 271 21.19 12.01 7.92
CA GLU A 271 20.92 13.30 7.27
C GLU A 271 19.77 13.20 6.26
N ASP A 272 19.73 12.13 5.47
CA ASP A 272 18.62 11.84 4.56
C ASP A 272 17.31 11.68 5.34
N LEU A 273 17.32 10.90 6.42
CA LEU A 273 16.15 10.69 7.27
C LEU A 273 15.64 12.00 7.89
N GLN A 274 16.54 12.85 8.38
CA GLN A 274 16.16 14.15 8.93
C GLN A 274 15.51 15.04 7.86
N THR A 275 16.04 15.03 6.65
CA THR A 275 15.49 15.78 5.51
C THR A 275 14.11 15.25 5.11
N ILE A 276 13.98 13.93 4.99
CA ILE A 276 12.71 13.24 4.70
C ILE A 276 11.66 13.62 5.73
N ARG A 277 11.97 13.56 7.04
CA ARG A 277 11.04 13.97 8.09
C ARG A 277 10.60 15.42 7.90
N ASN A 278 11.55 16.34 7.75
CA ASN A 278 11.25 17.76 7.57
C ASN A 278 10.34 18.04 6.37
N HIS A 279 10.52 17.30 5.27
CA HIS A 279 9.69 17.42 4.07
C HIS A 279 8.33 16.74 4.22
N PHE A 280 8.23 15.64 4.96
CA PHE A 280 7.00 14.87 5.04
C PHE A 280 5.99 15.39 6.08
N ILE A 281 6.41 16.24 7.03
CA ILE A 281 5.51 16.82 8.05
C ILE A 281 5.45 18.34 7.99
N VAL A 282 4.29 18.91 8.33
CA VAL A 282 4.04 20.36 8.35
C VAL A 282 3.35 20.78 9.65
N ALA A 283 3.33 22.08 9.95
CA ALA A 283 2.58 22.60 11.07
C ALA A 283 1.07 22.47 10.80
N LYS A 284 0.31 21.98 11.77
CA LYS A 284 -1.14 21.81 11.70
C LYS A 284 -1.88 23.13 11.44
N SER A 285 -1.29 24.27 11.80
CA SER A 285 -1.85 25.60 11.52
C SER A 285 -1.72 26.06 10.06
N LYS A 286 -0.98 25.32 9.22
CA LYS A 286 -0.74 25.65 7.80
C LYS A 286 -1.59 24.80 6.84
N VAL A 287 -2.44 23.92 7.37
CA VAL A 287 -3.24 22.95 6.62
C VAL A 287 -4.71 23.07 6.94
#